data_AF-A0A8J4UHL4-F1
#
_entry.id   AF-A0A8J4UHL4-F1
#
_cell.length_a   1.000
_cell.length_b   1.000
_cell.length_c   1.000
_cell.angle_alpha   90.00
_cell.angle_beta   90.00
_cell.angle_gamma   90.00
#
_symmetry.space_group_name_H-M   'P 1'
#
loop_
_entity.id
_entity.type
_entity.pdbx_description
1 polymer ?
#
loop_
_entity_poly.entity_id
_entity_poly.type
_entity_poly.pdbx_seq_one_letter_code
_entity_poly.pdbx_strand_id
1 'polypeptide(L)'
;RNPLHFHFITDSIAKQILASLFHTWMVPAVRVDFYDADELKSEVSWIPNKHYSGIYGLMKLVLTKTLPSDLQKVIVLDTDITFATDIAELWAVFQQFKGQQVLGLVENQSDWYLGNLWKNHRPWPALSRGFNTGVILLLLDRLRKLRWEQMWRLTAERELMSMLSTSLADQDIFNAVIKQNPFLVHQLPCFWNVQLSDHTRSEKCYRDVSDLKVIHWNSPKKLRVKNKHVEFFRNLYLTFLEYDGNLLRRELFGCPSETDHNSENLQKTLLELDEDDPCYEFRRERFTVHRTHLYFLHYEYESSADQTDVTLVAQLSMDRLQMLEAICKHWEGPISLALYLSDAEAQQFLRYAQGSEVLMSRSNVGYHIVYKEGQFYPVNLLRNVAMKQVNTPYMFLSDIDFLPMYGLYEYLRKSVVQLDMAHTKKALVVPAFETLRYRLSFPKSKAELLSQLDMGTLFTFRYHVWTKGHAPTNFAKWRTATTPYRVQWEADFEPYVMVRRASPEYDRRFVGFGWNKVAHIMELDAQ
;
A
#
# COMPACT_ATOMS: atom_id res chain seq x y z
N ARG A 1 -21.56 10.84 -19.43
CA ARG A 1 -20.72 10.22 -18.38
C ARG A 1 -19.27 10.57 -18.69
N ASN A 2 -18.48 10.93 -17.69
CA ASN A 2 -17.04 11.14 -17.84
C ASN A 2 -16.32 10.02 -17.07
N PRO A 3 -16.37 8.75 -17.52
CA PRO A 3 -15.65 7.68 -16.86
C PRO A 3 -14.17 8.04 -16.77
N LEU A 4 -13.54 7.72 -15.64
CA LEU A 4 -12.12 8.00 -15.44
C LEU A 4 -11.32 6.76 -15.78
N HIS A 5 -10.31 6.93 -16.62
CA HIS A 5 -9.34 5.89 -16.92
C HIS A 5 -7.96 6.36 -16.43
N PHE A 6 -7.46 5.71 -15.38
CA PHE A 6 -6.13 5.97 -14.87
C PHE A 6 -5.10 5.05 -15.54
N HIS A 7 -4.03 5.67 -16.04
CA HIS A 7 -2.87 4.98 -16.59
C HIS A 7 -1.71 5.15 -15.61
N PHE A 8 -1.27 4.06 -14.98
CA PHE A 8 -0.21 4.07 -13.98
C PHE A 8 1.09 3.50 -14.56
N ILE A 9 2.18 4.26 -14.48
CA ILE A 9 3.53 3.72 -14.70
C ILE A 9 4.09 3.30 -13.35
N THR A 10 4.36 2.02 -13.17
CA THR A 10 4.68 1.42 -11.87
C THR A 10 5.77 0.39 -12.02
N ASP A 11 6.57 0.19 -10.96
CA ASP A 11 7.31 -1.06 -10.83
C ASP A 11 6.36 -2.23 -10.54
N SER A 12 6.91 -3.45 -10.50
CA SER A 12 6.14 -4.68 -10.28
C SER A 12 5.45 -4.72 -8.92
N ILE A 13 6.07 -4.15 -7.87
CA ILE A 13 5.53 -4.13 -6.50
C ILE A 13 4.33 -3.19 -6.43
N ALA A 14 4.49 -1.95 -6.89
CA ALA A 14 3.42 -0.96 -6.92
C ALA A 14 2.24 -1.42 -7.81
N LYS A 15 2.52 -2.10 -8.93
CA LYS A 15 1.49 -2.73 -9.76
C LYS A 15 0.65 -3.72 -8.96
N GLN A 16 1.28 -4.63 -8.22
CA GLN A 16 0.57 -5.62 -7.41
C GLN A 16 -0.30 -4.95 -6.33
N ILE A 17 0.25 -3.96 -5.62
CA ILE A 17 -0.45 -3.23 -4.56
C ILE A 17 -1.66 -2.48 -5.13
N LEU A 18 -1.45 -1.66 -6.16
CA LEU A 18 -2.49 -0.82 -6.74
C LEU A 18 -3.55 -1.66 -7.47
N ALA A 19 -3.15 -2.73 -8.18
CA ALA A 19 -4.11 -3.63 -8.81
C ALA A 19 -5.02 -4.30 -7.76
N SER A 20 -4.45 -4.80 -6.66
CA SER A 20 -5.23 -5.34 -5.55
C SER A 20 -6.15 -4.28 -4.94
N LEU A 21 -5.66 -3.07 -4.73
CA LEU A 21 -6.44 -1.97 -4.17
C LEU A 21 -7.62 -1.61 -5.08
N PHE A 22 -7.40 -1.29 -6.35
CA PHE A 22 -8.48 -0.91 -7.26
C PHE A 22 -9.46 -2.05 -7.53
N HIS A 23 -8.95 -3.29 -7.67
CA HIS A 23 -9.81 -4.46 -7.86
C HIS A 23 -10.73 -4.68 -6.67
N THR A 24 -10.21 -4.61 -5.44
CA THR A 24 -11.02 -4.77 -4.23
C THR A 24 -11.81 -3.52 -3.88
N TRP A 25 -11.40 -2.33 -4.32
CA TRP A 25 -12.15 -1.09 -4.11
C TRP A 25 -13.42 -1.07 -4.95
N MET A 26 -13.41 -1.57 -6.19
CA MET A 26 -14.61 -1.66 -7.05
C MET A 26 -15.32 -0.31 -7.24
N VAL A 27 -14.57 0.74 -7.56
CA VAL A 27 -15.15 2.07 -7.82
C VAL A 27 -15.84 2.07 -9.20
N PRO A 28 -17.13 2.39 -9.29
CA PRO A 28 -17.87 2.36 -10.56
C PRO A 28 -17.33 3.40 -11.55
N ALA A 29 -17.36 3.06 -12.84
CA ALA A 29 -16.90 3.92 -13.94
C ALA A 29 -15.44 4.41 -13.81
N VAL A 30 -14.61 3.67 -13.06
CA VAL A 30 -13.16 3.85 -12.97
C VAL A 30 -12.48 2.63 -13.58
N ARG A 31 -11.60 2.87 -14.56
CA ARG A 31 -10.72 1.86 -15.13
C ARG A 31 -9.27 2.18 -14.77
N VAL A 32 -8.45 1.14 -14.58
CA VAL A 32 -7.02 1.28 -14.36
C VAL A 32 -6.24 0.36 -15.31
N ASP A 33 -5.21 0.90 -15.96
CA ASP A 33 -4.24 0.14 -16.75
C ASP A 33 -2.83 0.44 -16.21
N PHE A 34 -1.98 -0.58 -16.12
CA PHE A 34 -0.62 -0.50 -15.57
C PHE A 34 0.43 -0.74 -16.65
N TYR A 35 1.49 0.07 -16.63
CA TYR A 35 2.62 0.02 -17.55
C TYR A 35 3.89 -0.18 -16.74
N ASP A 36 4.70 -1.18 -17.11
CA ASP A 36 5.89 -1.54 -16.34
C ASP A 36 7.00 -0.50 -16.55
N ALA A 37 7.41 0.14 -15.46
CA ALA A 37 8.49 1.11 -15.49
C ALA A 37 9.83 0.47 -15.89
N ASP A 38 10.05 -0.81 -15.58
CA ASP A 38 11.29 -1.52 -15.88
C ASP A 38 11.50 -1.68 -17.39
N GLU A 39 10.43 -1.92 -18.16
CA GLU A 39 10.45 -1.97 -19.62
C GLU A 39 10.81 -0.61 -20.26
N LEU A 40 10.61 0.49 -19.53
CA LEU A 40 10.84 1.85 -19.99
C LEU A 40 12.20 2.42 -19.53
N LYS A 41 12.86 1.78 -18.56
CA LYS A 41 14.11 2.29 -17.97
C LYS A 41 15.18 2.60 -19.01
N SER A 42 15.38 1.71 -19.98
CA SER A 42 16.41 1.86 -21.03
C SER A 42 16.23 3.10 -21.90
N GLU A 43 15.01 3.63 -21.99
CA GLU A 43 14.70 4.79 -22.83
C GLU A 43 15.22 6.11 -22.24
N VAL A 44 15.45 6.15 -20.92
CA VAL A 44 15.79 7.37 -20.17
C VAL A 44 17.01 7.22 -19.25
N SER A 45 17.48 5.99 -18.98
CA SER A 45 18.57 5.72 -18.03
C SER A 45 19.92 6.35 -18.43
N TRP A 46 20.08 6.69 -19.70
CA TRP A 46 21.28 7.37 -20.21
C TRP A 46 21.36 8.84 -19.80
N ILE A 47 20.27 9.43 -19.27
CA ILE A 47 20.19 10.83 -18.84
C ILE A 47 20.67 10.93 -17.39
N PRO A 48 21.81 11.59 -17.11
CA PRO A 48 22.23 11.82 -15.74
C PRO A 48 21.20 12.71 -15.01
N ASN A 49 20.77 12.28 -13.82
CA ASN A 49 19.71 12.95 -13.06
C ASN A 49 20.05 13.02 -11.57
N LYS A 50 19.85 14.21 -10.97
CA LYS A 50 20.06 14.46 -9.53
C LYS A 50 18.76 14.60 -8.74
N HIS A 51 17.60 14.49 -9.41
CA HIS A 51 16.30 14.62 -8.76
C HIS A 51 16.05 13.48 -7.77
N TYR A 52 15.40 13.76 -6.64
CA TYR A 52 15.17 12.79 -5.58
C TYR A 52 14.28 11.61 -6.00
N SER A 53 13.41 11.80 -7.00
CA SER A 53 12.59 10.72 -7.59
C SER A 53 13.39 9.78 -8.52
N GLY A 54 14.69 10.01 -8.70
CA GLY A 54 15.56 9.18 -9.52
C GLY A 54 15.05 9.02 -10.95
N ILE A 55 15.21 7.81 -11.52
CA ILE A 55 14.83 7.51 -12.90
C ILE A 55 13.33 7.67 -13.16
N TYR A 56 12.48 7.47 -12.15
CA TYR A 56 11.02 7.59 -12.29
C TYR A 56 10.58 9.02 -12.61
N GLY A 57 11.35 10.03 -12.17
CA GLY A 57 11.10 11.43 -12.52
C GLY A 57 11.30 11.75 -14.01
N LEU A 58 11.82 10.83 -14.82
CA LEU A 58 12.00 10.99 -16.26
C LEU A 58 10.90 10.32 -17.10
N MET A 59 10.01 9.54 -16.47
CA MET A 59 9.06 8.67 -17.19
C MET A 59 8.01 9.43 -17.99
N LYS A 60 7.74 10.70 -17.69
CA LYS A 60 6.79 11.51 -18.47
C LYS A 60 7.29 11.76 -19.90
N LEU A 61 8.60 11.65 -20.15
CA LEU A 61 9.19 11.86 -21.49
C LEU A 61 8.77 10.77 -22.50
N VAL A 62 8.48 9.56 -22.03
CA VAL A 62 8.22 8.39 -22.89
C VAL A 62 6.73 8.09 -23.09
N LEU A 63 5.83 8.91 -22.53
CA LEU A 63 4.38 8.67 -22.57
C LEU A 63 3.80 8.50 -23.97
N THR A 64 4.34 9.17 -24.99
CA THR A 64 3.87 9.03 -26.38
C THR A 64 4.11 7.63 -26.94
N LYS A 65 5.12 6.93 -26.42
CA LYS A 65 5.50 5.55 -26.76
C LYS A 65 4.82 4.53 -25.84
N THR A 66 4.72 4.84 -24.54
CA THR A 66 4.16 3.93 -23.53
C THR A 66 2.64 3.78 -23.64
N LEU A 67 1.90 4.88 -23.83
CA LEU A 67 0.44 4.86 -23.81
C LEU A 67 -0.16 4.35 -25.13
N PRO A 68 -1.39 3.79 -25.12
CA PRO A 68 -2.02 3.17 -26.28
C PRO A 68 -2.02 4.08 -27.51
N SER A 69 -1.76 3.50 -28.68
CA SER A 69 -1.56 4.25 -29.93
C SER A 69 -2.80 5.03 -30.39
N ASP A 70 -3.99 4.56 -30.02
CA ASP A 70 -5.30 5.15 -30.26
C ASP A 70 -5.69 6.22 -29.23
N LEU A 71 -5.01 6.27 -28.08
CA LEU A 71 -5.23 7.31 -27.07
C LEU A 71 -4.76 8.67 -27.58
N GLN A 72 -5.70 9.60 -27.75
CA GLN A 72 -5.43 10.89 -28.38
C GLN A 72 -4.93 11.97 -27.42
N LYS A 73 -5.40 11.97 -26.17
CA LYS A 73 -5.06 13.00 -25.18
C LYS A 73 -5.13 12.45 -23.76
N VAL A 74 -4.31 13.02 -22.87
CA VAL A 74 -4.23 12.64 -21.46
C VAL A 74 -3.89 13.85 -20.60
N ILE A 75 -4.35 13.86 -19.35
CA ILE A 75 -3.86 14.76 -18.31
C ILE A 75 -2.85 13.98 -17.47
N VAL A 76 -1.60 14.41 -17.45
CA VAL A 76 -0.53 13.83 -16.64
C VAL A 76 -0.49 14.57 -15.31
N LEU A 77 -0.40 13.81 -14.23
CA LEU A 77 -0.52 14.29 -12.86
C LEU A 77 0.62 13.70 -12.03
N ASP A 78 1.29 14.54 -11.23
CA ASP A 78 2.12 14.03 -10.14
C ASP A 78 1.23 13.40 -9.06
N THR A 79 1.78 12.45 -8.29
CA THR A 79 1.01 11.71 -7.28
C THR A 79 0.82 12.49 -5.97
N ASP A 80 1.42 13.66 -5.84
CA ASP A 80 1.37 14.54 -4.67
C ASP A 80 0.53 15.81 -4.93
N ILE A 81 -0.56 15.64 -5.67
CA ILE A 81 -1.55 16.70 -5.93
C ILE A 81 -2.85 16.48 -5.16
N THR A 82 -3.61 17.55 -4.98
CA THR A 82 -4.95 17.52 -4.40
C THR A 82 -5.89 18.36 -5.28
N PHE A 83 -6.96 17.74 -5.78
CA PHE A 83 -8.01 18.46 -6.50
C PHE A 83 -8.99 19.09 -5.52
N ALA A 84 -9.29 20.37 -5.73
CA ALA A 84 -10.30 21.13 -5.01
C ALA A 84 -11.53 21.45 -5.88
N THR A 85 -11.56 20.97 -7.12
CA THR A 85 -12.67 21.15 -8.08
C THR A 85 -12.86 19.91 -8.95
N ASP A 86 -13.92 19.91 -9.77
CA ASP A 86 -14.18 18.87 -10.76
C ASP A 86 -13.11 18.87 -11.86
N ILE A 87 -12.43 17.72 -12.04
CA ILE A 87 -11.41 17.52 -13.07
C ILE A 87 -11.96 17.67 -14.50
N ALA A 88 -13.28 17.54 -14.71
CA ALA A 88 -13.91 17.76 -16.00
C ALA A 88 -13.68 19.19 -16.53
N GLU A 89 -13.59 20.18 -15.65
CA GLU A 89 -13.24 21.55 -16.02
C GLU A 89 -11.82 21.65 -16.61
N LEU A 90 -10.87 20.86 -16.10
CA LEU A 90 -9.51 20.79 -16.63
C LEU A 90 -9.50 20.12 -18.02
N TRP A 91 -10.30 19.07 -18.19
CA TRP A 91 -10.50 18.42 -19.48
C TRP A 91 -11.06 19.37 -20.55
N ALA A 92 -11.93 20.31 -20.16
CA ALA A 92 -12.48 21.31 -21.07
C ALA A 92 -11.41 22.28 -21.61
N VAL A 93 -10.30 22.49 -20.89
CA VAL A 93 -9.20 23.39 -21.30
C VAL A 93 -8.56 22.95 -22.62
N PHE A 94 -8.59 21.65 -22.98
CA PHE A 94 -8.12 21.18 -24.29
C PHE A 94 -8.81 21.90 -25.47
N GLN A 95 -10.06 22.33 -25.32
CA GLN A 95 -10.80 23.06 -26.37
C GLN A 95 -10.24 24.46 -26.62
N GLN A 96 -9.44 24.99 -25.68
CA GLN A 96 -8.83 26.31 -25.76
C GLN A 96 -7.48 26.31 -26.48
N PHE A 97 -6.95 25.12 -26.82
CA PHE A 97 -5.69 25.00 -27.56
C PHE A 97 -5.87 25.49 -28.99
N LYS A 98 -4.95 26.33 -29.45
CA LYS A 98 -4.98 26.96 -30.78
C LYS A 98 -3.71 26.64 -31.56
N GLY A 99 -3.83 26.61 -32.89
CA GLY A 99 -2.69 26.40 -33.78
C GLY A 99 -1.94 25.10 -33.49
N GLN A 100 -0.63 25.22 -33.27
CA GLN A 100 0.30 24.11 -33.03
C GLN A 100 0.47 23.75 -31.54
N GLN A 101 -0.38 24.29 -30.65
CA GLN A 101 -0.33 23.95 -29.24
C GLN A 101 -0.65 22.46 -29.03
N VAL A 102 0.20 21.79 -28.25
CA VAL A 102 0.11 20.35 -27.92
C VAL A 102 0.38 20.05 -26.45
N LEU A 103 0.95 21.01 -25.71
CA LEU A 103 1.21 20.94 -24.28
C LEU A 103 0.40 22.02 -23.56
N GLY A 104 -0.30 21.66 -22.50
CA GLY A 104 -0.86 22.62 -21.54
C GLY A 104 -0.09 22.53 -20.24
N LEU A 105 0.55 23.61 -19.81
CA LEU A 105 1.36 23.66 -18.59
C LEU A 105 1.12 24.96 -17.81
N VAL A 106 1.40 24.91 -16.50
CA VAL A 106 1.41 26.09 -15.62
C VAL A 106 2.84 26.60 -15.46
N GLU A 107 3.04 27.93 -15.54
CA GLU A 107 4.35 28.56 -15.30
C GLU A 107 4.86 28.15 -13.89
N ASN A 108 6.14 27.80 -13.80
CA ASN A 108 6.78 27.48 -12.54
C ASN A 108 6.77 28.70 -11.61
N GLN A 109 6.33 28.49 -10.38
CA GLN A 109 6.06 29.57 -9.41
C GLN A 109 7.30 29.95 -8.59
N SER A 110 8.49 29.57 -9.02
CA SER A 110 9.78 29.97 -8.41
C SER A 110 10.71 30.58 -9.46
N ASP A 111 11.75 31.27 -9.01
CA ASP A 111 12.77 31.83 -9.93
C ASP A 111 13.86 30.81 -10.31
N TRP A 112 13.58 29.50 -10.19
CA TRP A 112 14.53 28.41 -10.48
C TRP A 112 15.21 28.55 -11.83
N TYR A 113 14.44 28.76 -12.89
CA TYR A 113 14.96 28.86 -14.24
C TYR A 113 15.53 30.25 -14.59
N LEU A 114 15.38 31.25 -13.72
CA LEU A 114 15.98 32.58 -13.92
C LEU A 114 17.46 32.62 -13.50
N GLY A 115 17.96 31.61 -12.79
CA GLY A 115 19.36 31.53 -12.37
C GLY A 115 19.73 32.39 -11.15
N ASN A 116 18.74 33.05 -10.54
CA ASN A 116 18.97 34.06 -9.51
C ASN A 116 18.83 33.55 -8.07
N LEU A 117 18.65 32.24 -7.86
CA LEU A 117 18.41 31.67 -6.53
C LEU A 117 19.67 31.60 -5.65
N TRP A 118 20.83 31.25 -6.21
CA TRP A 118 22.11 31.21 -5.49
C TRP A 118 23.31 31.47 -6.41
N LYS A 119 24.44 31.84 -5.79
CA LYS A 119 25.71 32.05 -6.48
C LYS A 119 26.11 30.74 -7.17
N ASN A 120 26.38 30.81 -8.48
CA ASN A 120 26.71 29.68 -9.36
C ASN A 120 25.54 28.74 -9.74
N HIS A 121 24.27 29.13 -9.49
CA HIS A 121 23.13 28.41 -10.07
C HIS A 121 23.13 28.55 -11.58
N ARG A 122 23.23 27.45 -12.31
CA ARG A 122 23.06 27.44 -13.77
C ARG A 122 21.85 26.57 -14.09
N PRO A 123 20.68 27.16 -14.40
CA PRO A 123 19.49 26.40 -14.73
C PRO A 123 19.55 25.86 -16.16
N TRP A 124 18.77 24.81 -16.41
CA TRP A 124 18.47 24.37 -17.77
C TRP A 124 17.73 25.46 -18.57
N PRO A 125 17.82 25.47 -19.91
CA PRO A 125 17.15 26.48 -20.71
C PRO A 125 15.63 26.44 -20.53
N ALA A 126 15.01 27.61 -20.33
CA ALA A 126 13.56 27.74 -20.23
C ALA A 126 13.06 29.09 -20.76
N LEU A 127 11.75 29.20 -21.00
CA LEU A 127 11.06 30.47 -21.25
C LEU A 127 10.67 31.09 -19.91
N SER A 128 11.05 32.34 -19.66
CA SER A 128 10.71 33.03 -18.40
C SER A 128 11.13 32.16 -17.19
N ARG A 129 10.21 31.91 -16.25
CA ARG A 129 10.41 31.04 -15.10
C ARG A 129 10.32 29.56 -15.42
N GLY A 130 10.11 29.17 -16.66
CA GLY A 130 9.81 27.80 -17.07
C GLY A 130 8.43 27.35 -16.64
N PHE A 131 8.15 26.07 -16.83
CA PHE A 131 6.87 25.42 -16.56
C PHE A 131 7.06 24.26 -15.59
N ASN A 132 6.07 24.03 -14.71
CA ASN A 132 6.08 22.88 -13.82
C ASN A 132 5.39 21.67 -14.46
N THR A 133 6.00 20.48 -14.36
CA THR A 133 5.50 19.23 -14.99
C THR A 133 4.58 18.40 -14.10
N GLY A 134 4.07 18.94 -12.99
CA GLY A 134 3.15 18.20 -12.11
C GLY A 134 1.71 18.14 -12.59
N VAL A 135 1.31 19.03 -13.49
CA VAL A 135 0.03 18.97 -14.21
C VAL A 135 0.31 19.30 -15.67
N ILE A 136 0.11 18.33 -16.56
CA ILE A 136 0.36 18.47 -18.00
C ILE A 136 -0.85 18.02 -18.80
N LEU A 137 -1.36 18.87 -19.68
CA LEU A 137 -2.33 18.47 -20.70
C LEU A 137 -1.56 18.08 -21.96
N LEU A 138 -1.66 16.81 -22.37
CA LEU A 138 -0.95 16.29 -23.54
C LEU A 138 -1.93 15.93 -24.66
N LEU A 139 -1.71 16.50 -25.85
CA LEU A 139 -2.30 16.00 -27.11
C LEU A 139 -1.36 14.94 -27.71
N LEU A 140 -1.49 13.69 -27.26
CA LEU A 140 -0.63 12.57 -27.62
C LEU A 140 -0.59 12.30 -29.13
N ASP A 141 -1.74 12.37 -29.81
CA ASP A 141 -1.82 12.14 -31.26
C ASP A 141 -0.98 13.16 -32.04
N ARG A 142 -1.00 14.43 -31.62
CA ARG A 142 -0.22 15.50 -32.23
C ARG A 142 1.25 15.42 -31.85
N LEU A 143 1.57 15.10 -30.59
CA LEU A 143 2.95 14.89 -30.14
C LEU A 143 3.64 13.74 -30.89
N ARG A 144 2.92 12.64 -31.15
CA ARG A 144 3.42 11.53 -31.98
C ARG A 144 3.72 11.99 -33.41
N LYS A 145 2.82 12.76 -34.04
CA LYS A 145 3.04 13.34 -35.39
C LYS A 145 4.24 14.29 -35.45
N LEU A 146 4.47 15.06 -34.38
CA LEU A 146 5.64 15.95 -34.23
C LEU A 146 6.94 15.22 -33.88
N ARG A 147 6.90 13.89 -33.75
CA ARG A 147 8.04 13.06 -33.32
C ARG A 147 8.62 13.54 -31.99
N TRP A 148 7.74 13.72 -30.99
CA TRP A 148 8.10 14.17 -29.64
C TRP A 148 9.33 13.44 -29.08
N GLU A 149 9.40 12.11 -29.23
CA GLU A 149 10.53 11.30 -28.77
C GLU A 149 11.87 11.78 -29.34
N GLN A 150 11.94 11.98 -30.65
CA GLN A 150 13.12 12.49 -31.32
C GLN A 150 13.46 13.91 -30.85
N MET A 151 12.44 14.76 -30.67
CA MET A 151 12.60 16.16 -30.29
C MET A 151 13.22 16.32 -28.90
N TRP A 152 12.71 15.59 -27.90
CA TRP A 152 13.24 15.69 -26.54
C TRP A 152 14.61 15.01 -26.42
N ARG A 153 14.86 13.90 -27.12
CA ARG A 153 16.17 13.22 -27.12
C ARG A 153 17.28 14.12 -27.64
N LEU A 154 17.10 14.68 -28.83
CA LEU A 154 18.06 15.60 -29.44
C LEU A 154 18.30 16.83 -28.56
N THR A 155 17.25 17.33 -27.93
CA THR A 155 17.36 18.45 -26.99
C THR A 155 18.17 18.07 -25.75
N ALA A 156 17.87 16.93 -25.13
CA ALA A 156 18.56 16.45 -23.95
C ALA A 156 20.04 16.17 -24.24
N GLU A 157 20.38 15.47 -25.32
CA GLU A 157 21.77 15.23 -25.76
C GLU A 157 22.53 16.55 -25.93
N ARG A 158 21.93 17.54 -26.60
CA ARG A 158 22.57 18.84 -26.81
C ARG A 158 22.83 19.57 -25.50
N GLU A 159 21.83 19.67 -24.63
CA GLU A 159 21.98 20.40 -23.37
C GLU A 159 22.95 19.69 -22.42
N LEU A 160 22.96 18.35 -22.40
CA LEU A 160 23.86 17.53 -21.56
C LEU A 160 25.34 17.71 -21.90
N MET A 161 25.68 18.16 -23.11
CA MET A 161 27.06 18.54 -23.45
C MET A 161 27.58 19.69 -22.58
N SER A 162 26.69 20.54 -22.07
CA SER A 162 27.04 21.70 -21.23
C SER A 162 26.52 21.61 -19.79
N MET A 163 25.42 20.89 -19.59
CA MET A 163 24.72 20.69 -18.33
C MET A 163 24.94 19.24 -17.90
N LEU A 164 25.94 18.98 -17.04
CA LEU A 164 26.38 17.63 -16.65
C LEU A 164 25.26 16.66 -16.19
N SER A 165 24.11 17.19 -15.76
CA SER A 165 22.92 16.41 -15.38
C SER A 165 21.66 17.26 -15.39
N THR A 166 20.50 16.62 -15.43
CA THR A 166 19.22 17.23 -15.02
C THR A 166 19.18 17.44 -13.50
N SER A 167 18.46 18.46 -13.05
CA SER A 167 18.21 18.74 -11.63
C SER A 167 16.74 18.54 -11.25
N LEU A 168 15.82 18.88 -12.16
CA LEU A 168 14.38 18.70 -12.02
C LEU A 168 13.84 17.64 -12.98
N ALA A 169 14.65 16.61 -13.27
CA ALA A 169 14.31 15.47 -14.11
C ALA A 169 13.65 15.86 -15.45
N ASP A 170 12.45 15.33 -15.74
CA ASP A 170 11.71 15.61 -16.97
C ASP A 170 11.45 17.11 -17.21
N GLN A 171 11.23 17.87 -16.13
CA GLN A 171 10.86 19.28 -16.17
C GLN A 171 11.93 20.11 -16.89
N ASP A 172 13.20 19.80 -16.67
CA ASP A 172 14.32 20.47 -17.32
C ASP A 172 14.32 20.24 -18.83
N ILE A 173 14.05 19.01 -19.27
CA ILE A 173 14.02 18.64 -20.69
C ILE A 173 12.77 19.20 -21.37
N PHE A 174 11.59 19.12 -20.75
CA PHE A 174 10.38 19.77 -21.24
C PHE A 174 10.61 21.27 -21.45
N ASN A 175 11.18 21.96 -20.46
CA ASN A 175 11.47 23.39 -20.56
C ASN A 175 12.49 23.73 -21.67
N ALA A 176 13.53 22.91 -21.84
CA ALA A 176 14.52 23.12 -22.90
C ALA A 176 13.90 22.94 -24.30
N VAL A 177 13.02 21.94 -24.49
CA VAL A 177 12.28 21.76 -25.74
C VAL A 177 11.36 22.93 -26.02
N ILE A 178 10.61 23.37 -24.99
CA ILE A 178 9.69 24.52 -25.06
C ILE A 178 10.44 25.81 -25.38
N LYS A 179 11.66 26.01 -24.84
CA LYS A 179 12.50 27.17 -25.15
C LYS A 179 12.79 27.30 -26.64
N GLN A 180 12.96 26.19 -27.33
CA GLN A 180 13.17 26.17 -28.79
C GLN A 180 11.87 26.22 -29.58
N ASN A 181 10.76 25.77 -28.98
CA ASN A 181 9.48 25.61 -29.66
C ASN A 181 8.34 26.24 -28.83
N PRO A 182 8.37 27.57 -28.58
CA PRO A 182 7.43 28.23 -27.68
C PRO A 182 5.97 28.10 -28.11
N PHE A 183 5.71 27.94 -29.41
CA PHE A 183 4.38 27.80 -30.01
C PHE A 183 3.67 26.48 -29.65
N LEU A 184 4.38 25.50 -29.07
CA LEU A 184 3.80 24.22 -28.65
C LEU A 184 2.98 24.33 -27.36
N VAL A 185 3.10 25.42 -26.60
CA VAL A 185 2.54 25.53 -25.25
C VAL A 185 1.29 26.41 -25.21
N HIS A 186 0.24 25.87 -24.59
CA HIS A 186 -0.87 26.61 -24.03
C HIS A 186 -0.58 26.85 -22.54
N GLN A 187 -0.37 28.10 -22.13
CA GLN A 187 -0.12 28.41 -20.72
C GLN A 187 -1.43 28.40 -19.93
N LEU A 188 -1.54 27.50 -18.97
CA LEU A 188 -2.68 27.43 -18.06
C LEU A 188 -2.59 28.53 -17.01
N PRO A 189 -3.75 29.04 -16.53
CA PRO A 189 -3.82 29.80 -15.31
C PRO A 189 -3.19 29.05 -14.14
N CYS A 190 -2.53 29.78 -13.26
CA CYS A 190 -1.69 29.19 -12.23
C CYS A 190 -2.47 28.34 -11.20
N PHE A 191 -3.78 28.57 -11.03
CA PHE A 191 -4.61 27.88 -10.03
C PHE A 191 -4.87 26.40 -10.38
N TRP A 192 -4.54 26.00 -11.61
CA TRP A 192 -4.53 24.61 -12.06
C TRP A 192 -3.28 23.84 -11.65
N ASN A 193 -2.32 24.48 -10.99
CA ASN A 193 -1.13 23.85 -10.40
C ASN A 193 -0.48 24.81 -9.40
N VAL A 194 -1.11 24.98 -8.23
CA VAL A 194 -0.61 25.83 -7.14
C VAL A 194 0.53 25.09 -6.44
N GLN A 195 1.76 25.55 -6.67
CA GLN A 195 2.99 24.85 -6.29
C GLN A 195 3.41 25.21 -4.87
N LEU A 196 3.44 24.22 -3.98
CA LEU A 196 3.84 24.37 -2.59
C LEU A 196 5.26 23.82 -2.39
N SER A 197 6.24 24.68 -2.68
CA SER A 197 7.67 24.40 -2.43
C SER A 197 8.38 25.57 -1.77
N ASP A 198 9.62 25.33 -1.34
CA ASP A 198 10.49 26.37 -0.80
C ASP A 198 10.72 27.44 -1.89
N HIS A 199 10.67 28.72 -1.52
CA HIS A 199 10.85 29.86 -2.44
C HIS A 199 9.80 29.99 -3.56
N THR A 200 8.66 29.29 -3.44
CA THR A 200 7.53 29.50 -4.35
C THR A 200 6.80 30.81 -4.06
N ARG A 201 6.18 31.35 -5.11
CA ARG A 201 5.38 32.58 -5.08
C ARG A 201 3.89 32.27 -5.25
N SER A 202 3.46 31.10 -4.75
CA SER A 202 2.11 30.55 -4.92
C SER A 202 1.01 31.46 -4.40
N GLU A 203 1.28 32.27 -3.37
CA GLU A 203 0.34 33.25 -2.81
C GLU A 203 -0.14 34.31 -3.82
N LYS A 204 0.58 34.50 -4.94
CA LYS A 204 0.14 35.40 -6.02
C LYS A 204 -0.93 34.78 -6.92
N CYS A 205 -1.17 33.49 -6.77
CA CYS A 205 -2.00 32.70 -7.68
C CYS A 205 -3.48 32.66 -7.30
N TYR A 206 -3.80 32.98 -6.06
CA TYR A 206 -5.15 32.94 -5.52
C TYR A 206 -5.32 34.10 -4.55
N ARG A 207 -6.51 34.69 -4.52
CA ARG A 207 -6.87 35.71 -3.52
C ARG A 207 -7.64 35.06 -2.39
N ASP A 208 -8.59 34.22 -2.76
CA ASP A 208 -9.44 33.47 -1.85
C ASP A 208 -9.31 31.96 -2.12
N VAL A 209 -9.72 31.18 -1.13
CA VAL A 209 -9.66 29.71 -1.19
C VAL A 209 -10.53 29.14 -2.33
N SER A 210 -11.61 29.82 -2.70
CA SER A 210 -12.50 29.43 -3.79
C SER A 210 -11.85 29.50 -5.18
N ASP A 211 -10.72 30.21 -5.32
CA ASP A 211 -10.00 30.32 -6.60
C ASP A 211 -9.16 29.06 -6.91
N LEU A 212 -8.98 28.19 -5.92
CA LEU A 212 -8.05 27.06 -5.99
C LEU A 212 -8.67 25.86 -6.70
N LYS A 213 -7.94 25.29 -7.66
CA LYS A 213 -8.38 24.10 -8.39
C LYS A 213 -7.50 22.89 -8.13
N VAL A 214 -6.18 23.05 -8.20
CA VAL A 214 -5.22 21.98 -7.93
C VAL A 214 -4.09 22.50 -7.05
N ILE A 215 -3.87 21.82 -5.93
CA ILE A 215 -2.80 22.08 -4.98
C ILE A 215 -1.72 21.02 -5.20
N HIS A 216 -0.47 21.42 -5.32
CA HIS A 216 0.64 20.53 -5.65
C HIS A 216 1.72 20.59 -4.57
N TRP A 217 1.92 19.50 -3.84
CA TRP A 217 2.85 19.36 -2.73
C TRP A 217 4.28 19.05 -3.19
N ASN A 218 4.79 19.83 -4.15
CA ASN A 218 6.04 19.57 -4.87
C ASN A 218 7.32 19.75 -4.03
N SER A 219 7.24 20.23 -2.79
CA SER A 219 8.36 20.22 -1.86
C SER A 219 8.74 18.79 -1.43
N PRO A 220 10.04 18.47 -1.24
CA PRO A 220 10.45 17.28 -0.48
C PRO A 220 9.89 17.26 0.96
N LYS A 221 9.56 18.42 1.54
CA LYS A 221 8.95 18.54 2.86
C LYS A 221 7.46 18.17 2.88
N LYS A 222 6.83 18.00 1.71
CA LYS A 222 5.41 17.68 1.54
C LYS A 222 4.52 18.60 2.41
N LEU A 223 3.73 18.02 3.31
CA LEU A 223 2.82 18.74 4.22
C LEU A 223 3.50 19.67 5.23
N ARG A 224 4.83 19.65 5.35
CA ARG A 224 5.62 20.49 6.27
C ARG A 224 6.15 21.78 5.63
N VAL A 225 5.78 22.06 4.39
CA VAL A 225 6.13 23.32 3.70
C VAL A 225 5.51 24.53 4.43
N LYS A 226 6.15 25.70 4.37
CA LYS A 226 5.60 26.95 4.92
C LYS A 226 4.86 27.71 3.83
N ASN A 227 3.60 28.06 4.06
CA ASN A 227 2.77 28.91 3.20
C ASN A 227 1.69 29.60 4.04
N LYS A 228 1.26 30.81 3.67
CA LYS A 228 0.21 31.56 4.39
C LYS A 228 -1.07 30.76 4.66
N HIS A 229 -1.47 29.89 3.74
CA HIS A 229 -2.69 29.08 3.81
C HIS A 229 -2.40 27.59 4.00
N VAL A 230 -1.20 27.22 4.47
CA VAL A 230 -0.79 25.80 4.59
C VAL A 230 -1.71 24.97 5.47
N GLU A 231 -2.25 25.54 6.56
CA GLU A 231 -3.14 24.82 7.46
C GLU A 231 -4.42 24.39 6.74
N PHE A 232 -4.99 25.28 5.92
CA PHE A 232 -6.14 24.96 5.09
C PHE A 232 -5.81 23.84 4.09
N PHE A 233 -4.69 23.93 3.36
CA PHE A 233 -4.28 22.89 2.40
C PHE A 233 -4.07 21.54 3.08
N ARG A 234 -3.40 21.53 4.22
CA ARG A 234 -3.14 20.32 4.99
C ARG A 234 -4.44 19.71 5.49
N ASN A 235 -5.35 20.52 6.01
CA ASN A 235 -6.65 20.05 6.48
C ASN A 235 -7.49 19.48 5.33
N LEU A 236 -7.49 20.11 4.15
CA LEU A 236 -8.17 19.59 2.96
C LEU A 236 -7.59 18.22 2.55
N TYR A 237 -6.27 18.12 2.45
CA TYR A 237 -5.59 16.86 2.12
C TYR A 237 -5.90 15.75 3.12
N LEU A 238 -5.78 16.04 4.43
CA LEU A 238 -6.08 15.07 5.49
C LEU A 238 -7.55 14.66 5.50
N THR A 239 -8.47 15.58 5.19
CA THR A 239 -9.91 15.28 5.10
C THR A 239 -10.17 14.18 4.07
N PHE A 240 -9.58 14.28 2.86
CA PHE A 240 -9.75 13.25 1.84
C PHE A 240 -9.14 11.90 2.23
N LEU A 241 -8.03 11.90 2.98
CA LEU A 241 -7.40 10.67 3.46
C LEU A 241 -8.16 9.98 4.61
N GLU A 242 -8.98 10.72 5.35
CA GLU A 242 -9.73 10.21 6.50
C GLU A 242 -11.19 9.91 6.15
N TYR A 243 -11.68 10.34 4.98
CA TYR A 243 -13.00 9.97 4.49
C TYR A 243 -13.13 8.48 4.20
N ASP A 244 -14.32 7.95 4.48
CA ASP A 244 -14.66 6.56 4.16
C ASP A 244 -14.63 6.36 2.64
N GLY A 245 -13.58 5.69 2.17
CA GLY A 245 -13.41 5.42 0.75
C GLY A 245 -14.45 4.46 0.19
N ASN A 246 -15.16 3.69 1.03
CA ASN A 246 -16.25 2.83 0.56
C ASN A 246 -17.45 3.64 0.05
N LEU A 247 -17.57 4.93 0.42
CA LEU A 247 -18.58 5.83 -0.15
C LEU A 247 -18.42 5.98 -1.68
N LEU A 248 -17.19 5.84 -2.20
CA LEU A 248 -16.93 5.90 -3.64
C LEU A 248 -17.43 4.67 -4.40
N ARG A 249 -17.77 3.57 -3.73
CA ARG A 249 -18.36 2.39 -4.37
C ARG A 249 -19.81 2.61 -4.80
N ARG A 250 -20.49 3.57 -4.18
CA ARG A 250 -21.88 3.86 -4.47
C ARG A 250 -21.95 4.67 -5.76
N GLU A 251 -22.83 4.25 -6.67
CA GLU A 251 -23.23 5.14 -7.76
C GLU A 251 -24.01 6.32 -7.16
N LEU A 252 -23.35 7.46 -6.98
CA LEU A 252 -23.96 8.68 -6.43
C LEU A 252 -25.03 9.27 -7.37
N PHE A 253 -25.06 8.84 -8.64
CA PHE A 253 -26.01 9.30 -9.66
C PHE A 253 -26.56 8.08 -10.42
N GLY A 254 -27.86 7.79 -10.21
CA GLY A 254 -28.55 6.71 -10.93
C GLY A 254 -28.67 7.03 -12.42
N CYS A 255 -27.89 6.33 -13.23
CA CYS A 255 -28.00 6.38 -14.69
C CYS A 255 -27.89 4.94 -15.22
N PRO A 256 -28.57 4.57 -16.33
CA PRO A 256 -28.45 3.23 -16.91
C PRO A 256 -27.01 2.98 -17.43
N SER A 257 -26.32 1.94 -16.94
CA SER A 257 -24.99 1.50 -17.39
C SER A 257 -25.05 0.24 -18.25
N GLU A 258 -24.13 0.10 -19.20
CA GLU A 258 -23.54 -1.20 -19.53
C GLU A 258 -22.72 -1.66 -18.33
N THR A 259 -23.00 -2.86 -17.89
CA THR A 259 -22.74 -3.32 -16.54
C THR A 259 -21.36 -3.96 -16.41
N ASP A 260 -20.67 -3.62 -15.33
CA ASP A 260 -19.47 -4.34 -14.93
C ASP A 260 -19.94 -5.71 -14.42
N HIS A 261 -19.66 -6.80 -15.15
CA HIS A 261 -20.22 -8.13 -14.86
C HIS A 261 -20.00 -8.59 -13.40
N ASN A 262 -18.94 -8.10 -12.74
CA ASN A 262 -18.66 -8.41 -11.34
C ASN A 262 -19.57 -7.66 -10.36
N SER A 263 -19.92 -6.40 -10.62
CA SER A 263 -20.84 -5.65 -9.77
C SER A 263 -22.28 -6.14 -9.95
N GLU A 264 -22.68 -6.49 -11.18
CA GLU A 264 -23.97 -7.11 -11.48
C GLU A 264 -24.18 -8.43 -10.75
N ASN A 265 -23.20 -9.33 -10.77
CA ASN A 265 -23.30 -10.61 -10.09
C ASN A 265 -23.38 -10.45 -8.58
N LEU A 266 -22.58 -9.54 -8.00
CA LEU A 266 -22.64 -9.26 -6.57
C LEU A 266 -23.99 -8.67 -6.18
N GLN A 267 -24.48 -7.69 -6.93
CA GLN A 267 -25.75 -7.00 -6.66
C GLN A 267 -26.94 -7.92 -6.86
N LYS A 268 -26.92 -8.79 -7.87
CA LYS A 268 -27.92 -9.85 -8.08
C LYS A 268 -27.91 -10.87 -6.94
N THR A 269 -26.72 -11.31 -6.51
CA THR A 269 -26.59 -12.28 -5.40
C THR A 269 -27.06 -11.68 -4.07
N LEU A 270 -26.81 -10.38 -3.84
CA LEU A 270 -27.31 -9.67 -2.66
C LEU A 270 -28.82 -9.48 -2.69
N LEU A 271 -29.43 -9.23 -3.86
CA LEU A 271 -30.89 -9.14 -4.04
C LEU A 271 -31.59 -10.49 -3.87
N GLU A 272 -30.88 -11.60 -4.04
CA GLU A 272 -31.39 -12.95 -3.78
C GLU A 272 -31.38 -13.33 -2.29
N LEU A 273 -30.75 -12.52 -1.42
CA LEU A 273 -30.77 -12.76 0.02
C LEU A 273 -32.06 -12.23 0.65
N ASP A 274 -32.74 -13.11 1.38
CA ASP A 274 -33.90 -12.75 2.19
C ASP A 274 -33.45 -11.94 3.42
N GLU A 275 -33.83 -10.66 3.48
CA GLU A 275 -33.52 -9.75 4.60
C GLU A 275 -34.16 -10.22 5.92
N ASP A 276 -35.25 -10.99 5.86
CA ASP A 276 -35.92 -11.55 7.04
C ASP A 276 -35.22 -12.82 7.57
N ASP A 277 -34.21 -13.35 6.86
CA ASP A 277 -33.45 -14.52 7.29
C ASP A 277 -32.55 -14.18 8.51
N PRO A 278 -32.66 -14.91 9.64
CA PRO A 278 -31.81 -14.66 10.82
C PRO A 278 -30.29 -14.76 10.57
N CYS A 279 -29.90 -15.47 9.51
CA CYS A 279 -28.52 -15.62 9.06
C CYS A 279 -28.17 -14.70 7.87
N TYR A 280 -29.02 -13.71 7.54
CA TYR A 280 -28.80 -12.74 6.46
C TYR A 280 -27.42 -12.08 6.54
N GLU A 281 -27.07 -11.53 7.70
CA GLU A 281 -25.79 -10.84 7.91
C GLU A 281 -24.58 -11.77 7.67
N PHE A 282 -24.64 -13.03 8.12
CA PHE A 282 -23.60 -14.04 7.85
C PHE A 282 -23.49 -14.40 6.37
N ARG A 283 -24.63 -14.53 5.68
CA ARG A 283 -24.64 -14.81 4.24
C ARG A 283 -24.13 -13.60 3.46
N ARG A 284 -24.45 -12.38 3.89
CA ARG A 284 -23.95 -11.15 3.28
C ARG A 284 -22.42 -11.09 3.34
N GLU A 285 -21.82 -11.40 4.49
CA GLU A 285 -20.36 -11.42 4.65
C GLU A 285 -19.63 -12.38 3.71
N ARG A 286 -20.28 -13.46 3.27
CA ARG A 286 -19.71 -14.38 2.27
C ARG A 286 -19.40 -13.67 0.95
N PHE A 287 -20.20 -12.66 0.60
CA PHE A 287 -20.11 -11.94 -0.66
C PHE A 287 -19.42 -10.58 -0.50
N THR A 288 -19.24 -10.08 0.72
CA THR A 288 -18.51 -8.84 0.98
C THR A 288 -17.07 -8.93 0.43
N VAL A 289 -16.72 -7.95 -0.40
CA VAL A 289 -15.35 -7.76 -0.89
C VAL A 289 -14.77 -6.55 -0.17
N HIS A 290 -13.93 -6.79 0.83
CA HIS A 290 -13.28 -5.71 1.58
C HIS A 290 -12.19 -5.06 0.74
N ARG A 291 -12.21 -3.71 0.67
CA ARG A 291 -11.12 -2.94 0.07
C ARG A 291 -9.84 -3.26 0.82
N THR A 292 -8.79 -3.61 0.08
CA THR A 292 -7.54 -4.12 0.66
C THR A 292 -6.34 -3.39 0.05
N HIS A 293 -5.54 -2.76 0.92
CA HIS A 293 -4.27 -2.10 0.58
C HIS A 293 -3.12 -2.94 1.11
N LEU A 294 -2.46 -3.68 0.21
CA LEU A 294 -1.30 -4.52 0.56
C LEU A 294 -0.05 -3.67 0.74
N TYR A 295 0.81 -4.01 1.71
CA TYR A 295 2.08 -3.33 1.94
C TYR A 295 1.92 -1.80 2.08
N PHE A 296 1.02 -1.41 2.98
CA PHE A 296 0.70 -0.01 3.30
C PHE A 296 1.92 0.80 3.76
N LEU A 297 2.91 0.11 4.34
CA LEU A 297 4.25 0.65 4.59
C LEU A 297 5.27 -0.17 3.80
N HIS A 298 6.44 0.43 3.59
CA HIS A 298 7.55 -0.20 2.87
C HIS A 298 7.90 -1.57 3.47
N TYR A 299 8.01 -2.57 2.59
CA TYR A 299 8.38 -3.93 2.93
C TYR A 299 9.50 -4.41 2.02
N GLU A 300 10.53 -4.98 2.62
CA GLU A 300 11.65 -5.60 1.93
C GLU A 300 12.16 -6.77 2.77
N TYR A 301 12.27 -7.94 2.14
CA TYR A 301 12.81 -9.12 2.77
C TYR A 301 13.34 -10.10 1.71
N GLU A 302 14.61 -10.46 1.85
CA GLU A 302 15.24 -11.50 1.06
C GLU A 302 15.22 -12.82 1.84
N SER A 303 14.63 -13.86 1.25
CA SER A 303 14.61 -15.18 1.89
C SER A 303 15.99 -15.81 1.88
N SER A 304 16.31 -16.53 2.94
CA SER A 304 17.56 -17.26 3.10
C SER A 304 17.67 -18.41 2.09
N ALA A 305 18.92 -18.68 1.69
CA ALA A 305 19.23 -19.72 0.71
C ALA A 305 18.88 -21.14 1.20
N ASP A 306 18.81 -21.35 2.53
CA ASP A 306 18.52 -22.65 3.12
C ASP A 306 17.03 -23.04 3.10
N GLN A 307 16.14 -22.13 2.68
CA GLN A 307 14.69 -22.36 2.57
C GLN A 307 14.04 -22.81 3.89
N THR A 308 14.58 -22.37 5.03
CA THR A 308 14.04 -22.69 6.36
C THR A 308 13.23 -21.57 6.99
N ASP A 309 13.23 -20.37 6.39
CA ASP A 309 12.61 -19.19 6.98
C ASP A 309 11.12 -19.38 7.29
N VAL A 310 10.70 -18.70 8.35
CA VAL A 310 9.34 -18.75 8.88
C VAL A 310 8.80 -17.33 8.98
N THR A 311 7.65 -17.05 8.36
CA THR A 311 6.95 -15.78 8.55
C THR A 311 5.93 -15.89 9.69
N LEU A 312 5.97 -14.97 10.65
CA LEU A 312 4.89 -14.85 11.63
C LEU A 312 3.69 -14.18 10.95
N VAL A 313 2.54 -14.83 11.04
CA VAL A 313 1.29 -14.36 10.45
C VAL A 313 0.32 -14.05 11.58
N ALA A 314 -0.19 -12.82 11.61
CA ALA A 314 -1.21 -12.41 12.55
C ALA A 314 -2.15 -11.37 11.92
N GLN A 315 -3.21 -11.04 12.66
CA GLN A 315 -4.17 -10.02 12.28
C GLN A 315 -4.55 -9.20 13.52
N LEU A 316 -4.91 -7.94 13.33
CA LEU A 316 -5.22 -7.02 14.43
C LEU A 316 -6.13 -5.85 14.02
N SER A 317 -6.75 -5.25 15.02
CA SER A 317 -7.42 -3.95 14.97
C SER A 317 -6.67 -2.89 15.78
N MET A 318 -7.12 -1.63 15.73
CA MET A 318 -6.47 -0.51 16.42
C MET A 318 -6.24 -0.72 17.93
N ASP A 319 -7.16 -1.40 18.62
CA ASP A 319 -7.12 -1.64 20.07
C ASP A 319 -6.01 -2.63 20.51
N ARG A 320 -5.31 -3.23 19.55
CA ARG A 320 -4.19 -4.17 19.78
C ARG A 320 -2.84 -3.66 19.29
N LEU A 321 -2.75 -2.41 18.81
CA LEU A 321 -1.49 -1.85 18.29
C LEU A 321 -0.33 -1.90 19.29
N GLN A 322 -0.60 -1.79 20.59
CA GLN A 322 0.42 -1.87 21.64
C GLN A 322 1.23 -3.17 21.62
N MET A 323 0.68 -4.27 21.06
CA MET A 323 1.38 -5.55 20.97
C MET A 323 2.43 -5.58 19.87
N LEU A 324 2.30 -4.71 18.86
CA LEU A 324 3.09 -4.78 17.64
C LEU A 324 4.59 -4.57 17.88
N GLU A 325 4.96 -3.54 18.64
CA GLU A 325 6.37 -3.32 19.00
C GLU A 325 6.96 -4.48 19.80
N ALA A 326 6.17 -5.06 20.70
CA ALA A 326 6.62 -6.18 21.53
C ALA A 326 6.84 -7.43 20.67
N ILE A 327 5.94 -7.74 19.73
CA ILE A 327 6.13 -8.84 18.78
C ILE A 327 7.38 -8.59 17.93
N CYS A 328 7.57 -7.38 17.40
CA CYS A 328 8.78 -7.01 16.65
C CYS A 328 10.07 -7.12 17.48
N LYS A 329 10.02 -7.04 18.81
CA LYS A 329 11.18 -7.28 19.67
C LYS A 329 11.42 -8.77 19.94
N HIS A 330 10.37 -9.58 19.90
CA HIS A 330 10.41 -11.01 20.23
C HIS A 330 10.60 -11.92 19.00
N TRP A 331 10.30 -11.43 17.81
CA TRP A 331 10.36 -12.19 16.55
C TRP A 331 11.25 -11.50 15.53
N GLU A 332 12.49 -11.97 15.36
CA GLU A 332 13.47 -11.36 14.44
C GLU A 332 13.15 -11.61 12.96
N GLY A 333 12.47 -12.72 12.65
CA GLY A 333 12.08 -13.12 11.30
C GLY A 333 11.04 -12.20 10.65
N PRO A 334 10.67 -12.48 9.38
CA PRO A 334 9.65 -11.71 8.68
C PRO A 334 8.27 -11.86 9.33
N ILE A 335 7.45 -10.81 9.19
CA ILE A 335 6.08 -10.77 9.72
C ILE A 335 5.12 -10.34 8.60
N SER A 336 3.94 -10.95 8.50
CA SER A 336 2.84 -10.46 7.69
C SER A 336 1.60 -10.22 8.57
N LEU A 337 1.09 -8.99 8.53
CA LEU A 337 0.00 -8.50 9.37
C LEU A 337 -1.16 -7.97 8.52
N ALA A 338 -2.36 -8.48 8.77
CA ALA A 338 -3.58 -7.86 8.26
C ALA A 338 -4.19 -6.96 9.35
N LEU A 339 -4.36 -5.67 9.03
CA LEU A 339 -4.91 -4.65 9.92
C LEU A 339 -6.33 -4.30 9.50
N TYR A 340 -7.30 -4.48 10.38
CA TYR A 340 -8.71 -4.14 10.12
C TYR A 340 -9.04 -2.73 10.60
N LEU A 341 -8.98 -1.75 9.69
CA LEU A 341 -8.96 -0.31 10.02
C LEU A 341 -9.94 0.49 9.16
N SER A 342 -10.49 1.59 9.68
CA SER A 342 -11.09 2.64 8.84
C SER A 342 -10.01 3.48 8.13
N ASP A 343 -10.38 4.30 7.16
CA ASP A 343 -9.43 5.25 6.53
C ASP A 343 -8.77 6.18 7.55
N ALA A 344 -9.55 6.73 8.48
CA ALA A 344 -9.02 7.54 9.58
C ALA A 344 -8.07 6.77 10.49
N GLU A 345 -8.40 5.53 10.84
CA GLU A 345 -7.53 4.66 11.63
C GLU A 345 -6.25 4.26 10.88
N ALA A 346 -6.31 4.08 9.56
CA ALA A 346 -5.13 3.86 8.72
C ALA A 346 -4.15 5.04 8.79
N GLN A 347 -4.68 6.28 8.78
CA GLN A 347 -3.85 7.48 8.96
C GLN A 347 -3.28 7.59 10.39
N GLN A 348 -4.05 7.18 11.41
CA GLN A 348 -3.54 7.09 12.77
C GLN A 348 -2.44 6.05 12.90
N PHE A 349 -2.61 4.88 12.28
CA PHE A 349 -1.62 3.81 12.23
C PHE A 349 -0.33 4.28 11.52
N LEU A 350 -0.44 4.99 10.39
CA LEU A 350 0.71 5.56 9.70
C LEU A 350 1.54 6.45 10.65
N ARG A 351 0.87 7.34 11.40
CA ARG A 351 1.53 8.23 12.38
C ARG A 351 2.14 7.45 13.53
N TYR A 352 1.45 6.43 14.04
CA TYR A 352 1.96 5.54 15.09
C TYR A 352 3.23 4.81 14.64
N ALA A 353 3.20 4.17 13.47
CA ALA A 353 4.34 3.45 12.92
C ALA A 353 5.54 4.37 12.67
N GLN A 354 5.32 5.53 12.06
CA GLN A 354 6.36 6.54 11.82
C GLN A 354 6.97 7.12 13.11
N GLY A 355 6.21 7.13 14.21
CA GLY A 355 6.68 7.57 15.53
C GLY A 355 7.44 6.50 16.33
N SER A 356 7.42 5.24 15.88
CA SER A 356 8.06 4.13 16.59
C SER A 356 9.42 3.78 15.98
N GLU A 357 10.49 3.94 16.75
CA GLU A 357 11.85 3.56 16.33
C GLU A 357 11.96 2.06 16.00
N VAL A 358 11.21 1.23 16.72
CA VAL A 358 11.21 -0.24 16.55
C VAL A 358 10.58 -0.63 15.21
N LEU A 359 9.48 0.01 14.84
CA LEU A 359 8.78 -0.31 13.59
C LEU A 359 9.52 0.29 12.39
N MET A 360 10.01 1.52 12.51
CA MET A 360 10.77 2.20 11.45
C MET A 360 12.13 1.55 11.15
N SER A 361 12.73 0.85 12.11
CA SER A 361 13.99 0.12 11.89
C SER A 361 13.82 -1.23 11.21
N ARG A 362 12.58 -1.68 10.95
CA ARG A 362 12.28 -2.99 10.37
C ARG A 362 11.59 -2.88 9.02
N SER A 363 12.27 -3.31 7.96
CA SER A 363 11.69 -3.44 6.61
C SER A 363 11.02 -4.80 6.38
N ASN A 364 11.27 -5.82 7.21
CA ASN A 364 10.75 -7.17 7.04
C ASN A 364 9.35 -7.41 7.65
N VAL A 365 8.55 -6.34 7.83
CA VAL A 365 7.19 -6.41 8.36
C VAL A 365 6.20 -5.93 7.30
N GLY A 366 5.39 -6.83 6.78
CA GLY A 366 4.34 -6.53 5.81
C GLY A 366 3.06 -6.09 6.52
N TYR A 367 2.61 -4.87 6.24
CA TYR A 367 1.37 -4.30 6.78
C TYR A 367 0.31 -4.25 5.69
N HIS A 368 -0.77 -5.00 5.82
CA HIS A 368 -1.86 -5.07 4.84
C HIS A 368 -3.13 -4.51 5.46
N ILE A 369 -3.61 -3.37 4.99
CA ILE A 369 -4.84 -2.78 5.50
C ILE A 369 -6.03 -3.39 4.79
N VAL A 370 -6.94 -3.96 5.57
CA VAL A 370 -8.27 -4.37 5.13
C VAL A 370 -9.25 -3.37 5.72
N TYR A 371 -9.91 -2.59 4.86
CA TYR A 371 -10.75 -1.51 5.32
C TYR A 371 -12.05 -2.02 5.95
N LYS A 372 -12.44 -1.38 7.05
CA LYS A 372 -13.68 -1.72 7.80
C LYS A 372 -14.91 -1.62 6.91
N GLU A 373 -15.70 -2.68 6.92
CA GLU A 373 -16.97 -2.79 6.19
C GLU A 373 -17.80 -3.94 6.79
N GLY A 374 -19.12 -3.81 6.80
CA GLY A 374 -19.99 -4.84 7.38
C GLY A 374 -20.07 -4.78 8.92
N GLN A 375 -20.77 -5.75 9.50
CA GLN A 375 -21.08 -5.77 10.93
C GLN A 375 -20.11 -6.62 11.75
N PHE A 376 -19.50 -7.62 11.11
CA PHE A 376 -18.66 -8.60 11.80
C PHE A 376 -17.18 -8.31 11.63
N TYR A 377 -16.39 -8.83 12.56
CA TYR A 377 -14.94 -8.88 12.43
C TYR A 377 -14.56 -10.06 11.51
N PRO A 378 -14.01 -9.83 10.29
CA PRO A 378 -13.83 -10.90 9.32
C PRO A 378 -12.51 -11.65 9.55
N VAL A 379 -12.35 -12.27 10.73
CA VAL A 379 -11.07 -12.82 11.24
C VAL A 379 -10.36 -13.74 10.24
N ASN A 380 -11.09 -14.64 9.58
CA ASN A 380 -10.52 -15.60 8.65
C ASN A 380 -10.12 -14.95 7.32
N LEU A 381 -10.86 -13.95 6.85
CA LEU A 381 -10.43 -13.13 5.71
C LEU A 381 -9.09 -12.44 6.03
N LEU A 382 -8.98 -11.82 7.21
CA LEU A 382 -7.75 -11.13 7.62
C LEU A 382 -6.55 -12.08 7.67
N ARG A 383 -6.73 -13.28 8.26
CA ARG A 383 -5.71 -14.33 8.25
C ARG A 383 -5.30 -14.70 6.83
N ASN A 384 -6.27 -14.93 5.94
CA ASN A 384 -5.98 -15.29 4.54
C ASN A 384 -5.28 -14.16 3.79
N VAL A 385 -5.63 -12.89 4.03
CA VAL A 385 -4.93 -11.74 3.45
C VAL A 385 -3.46 -11.76 3.84
N ALA A 386 -3.15 -11.95 5.12
CA ALA A 386 -1.76 -12.02 5.59
C ALA A 386 -1.03 -13.28 5.08
N MET A 387 -1.67 -14.46 5.12
CA MET A 387 -1.09 -15.72 4.62
C MET A 387 -0.70 -15.64 3.13
N LYS A 388 -1.52 -14.99 2.31
CA LYS A 388 -1.26 -14.83 0.86
C LYS A 388 -0.01 -14.01 0.55
N GLN A 389 0.43 -13.17 1.48
CA GLN A 389 1.61 -12.32 1.32
C GLN A 389 2.88 -12.91 1.97
N VAL A 390 2.81 -14.17 2.44
CA VAL A 390 3.97 -14.89 2.95
C VAL A 390 4.89 -15.31 1.80
N ASN A 391 6.12 -14.82 1.84
CA ASN A 391 7.13 -15.13 0.82
C ASN A 391 8.13 -16.22 1.27
N THR A 392 8.03 -16.69 2.51
CA THR A 392 8.88 -17.77 3.05
C THR A 392 8.23 -19.16 2.87
N PRO A 393 8.99 -20.26 2.97
CA PRO A 393 8.45 -21.61 2.81
C PRO A 393 7.49 -22.05 3.93
N TYR A 394 7.61 -21.45 5.12
CA TYR A 394 6.82 -21.79 6.30
C TYR A 394 6.21 -20.54 6.94
N MET A 395 5.10 -20.72 7.64
CA MET A 395 4.47 -19.65 8.40
C MET A 395 4.07 -20.12 9.79
N PHE A 396 4.24 -19.24 10.76
CA PHE A 396 3.78 -19.41 12.12
C PHE A 396 2.48 -18.63 12.31
N LEU A 397 1.37 -19.35 12.41
CA LEU A 397 0.02 -18.80 12.55
C LEU A 397 -0.23 -18.47 14.02
N SER A 398 -0.20 -17.17 14.35
CA SER A 398 -0.35 -16.65 15.72
C SER A 398 -1.47 -15.63 15.81
N ASP A 399 -2.03 -15.46 17.01
CA ASP A 399 -2.85 -14.28 17.32
C ASP A 399 -1.93 -13.14 17.79
N ILE A 400 -2.37 -11.89 17.61
CA ILE A 400 -1.61 -10.69 17.99
C ILE A 400 -1.42 -10.55 19.52
N ASP A 401 -2.24 -11.24 20.30
CA ASP A 401 -2.19 -11.19 21.76
C ASP A 401 -1.07 -12.08 22.35
N PHE A 402 -0.26 -12.73 21.51
CA PHE A 402 0.83 -13.61 21.92
C PHE A 402 2.20 -13.00 21.66
N LEU A 403 3.08 -13.11 22.65
CA LEU A 403 4.49 -12.82 22.51
C LEU A 403 5.27 -14.12 22.33
N PRO A 404 5.97 -14.31 21.19
CA PRO A 404 6.89 -15.42 21.00
C PRO A 404 7.97 -15.46 22.08
N MET A 405 8.44 -16.66 22.43
CA MET A 405 9.66 -16.75 23.24
C MET A 405 10.86 -16.20 22.44
N TYR A 406 11.81 -15.58 23.12
CA TYR A 406 13.04 -15.14 22.48
C TYR A 406 13.74 -16.33 21.81
N GLY A 407 14.17 -16.13 20.57
CA GLY A 407 14.80 -17.17 19.76
C GLY A 407 13.83 -18.21 19.16
N LEU A 408 12.50 -18.04 19.28
CA LEU A 408 11.54 -18.98 18.68
C LEU A 408 11.71 -19.08 17.16
N TYR A 409 11.97 -17.97 16.48
CA TYR A 409 12.22 -17.95 15.04
C TYR A 409 13.35 -18.92 14.63
N GLU A 410 14.52 -18.75 15.24
CA GLU A 410 15.68 -19.62 15.01
C GLU A 410 15.44 -21.07 15.44
N TYR A 411 14.69 -21.29 16.52
CA TYR A 411 14.30 -22.63 16.95
C TYR A 411 13.43 -23.34 15.90
N LEU A 412 12.46 -22.63 15.33
CA LEU A 412 11.58 -23.16 14.30
C LEU A 412 12.33 -23.45 13.00
N ARG A 413 13.23 -22.56 12.56
CA ARG A 413 14.12 -22.81 11.40
C ARG A 413 14.96 -24.06 11.58
N LYS A 414 15.57 -24.25 12.75
CA LYS A 414 16.33 -25.49 13.06
C LYS A 414 15.44 -26.73 13.05
N SER A 415 14.20 -26.59 13.55
CA SER A 415 13.23 -27.68 13.58
C SER A 415 12.81 -28.14 12.18
N VAL A 416 12.76 -27.23 11.19
CA VAL A 416 12.49 -27.58 9.78
C VAL A 416 13.49 -28.63 9.29
N VAL A 417 14.79 -28.44 9.56
CA VAL A 417 15.85 -29.36 9.14
C VAL A 417 15.82 -30.65 9.97
N GLN A 418 15.76 -30.52 11.30
CA GLN A 418 15.82 -31.67 12.22
C GLN A 418 14.66 -32.66 12.03
N LEU A 419 13.49 -32.15 11.64
CA LEU A 419 12.29 -32.96 11.46
C LEU A 419 12.02 -33.28 9.99
N ASP A 420 12.94 -32.98 9.08
CA ASP A 420 12.76 -33.19 7.64
C ASP A 420 11.40 -32.65 7.15
N MET A 421 11.09 -31.42 7.56
CA MET A 421 9.81 -30.80 7.21
C MET A 421 9.74 -30.45 5.73
N ALA A 422 10.85 -30.45 4.99
CA ALA A 422 10.89 -30.18 3.56
C ALA A 422 10.32 -31.33 2.71
N HIS A 423 10.44 -32.57 3.18
CA HIS A 423 9.95 -33.77 2.47
C HIS A 423 8.76 -34.45 3.13
N THR A 424 8.37 -34.01 4.33
CA THR A 424 7.21 -34.58 5.05
C THR A 424 6.10 -33.54 5.26
N LYS A 425 4.84 -34.01 5.30
CA LYS A 425 3.70 -33.19 5.72
C LYS A 425 3.64 -33.19 7.25
N LYS A 426 4.11 -32.11 7.86
CA LYS A 426 4.13 -31.92 9.31
C LYS A 426 3.67 -30.50 9.63
N ALA A 427 2.97 -30.37 10.74
CA ALA A 427 2.71 -29.10 11.41
C ALA A 427 3.38 -29.14 12.80
N LEU A 428 3.98 -28.03 13.23
CA LEU A 428 4.55 -27.93 14.57
C LEU A 428 3.63 -27.14 15.47
N VAL A 429 3.11 -27.78 16.51
CA VAL A 429 2.33 -27.12 17.55
C VAL A 429 3.29 -26.42 18.51
N VAL A 430 3.09 -25.11 18.70
CA VAL A 430 3.80 -24.29 19.68
C VAL A 430 2.92 -24.11 20.91
N PRO A 431 3.31 -24.64 22.09
CA PRO A 431 2.49 -24.53 23.29
C PRO A 431 2.35 -23.09 23.78
N ALA A 432 1.14 -22.76 24.23
CA ALA A 432 0.75 -21.43 24.69
C ALA A 432 0.50 -21.40 26.21
N PHE A 433 0.84 -20.28 26.82
CA PHE A 433 0.72 -20.04 28.26
C PHE A 433 0.13 -18.65 28.50
N GLU A 434 -0.56 -18.47 29.62
CA GLU A 434 -1.16 -17.20 30.03
C GLU A 434 -0.79 -16.81 31.45
N THR A 435 -0.92 -15.52 31.76
CA THR A 435 -0.85 -15.01 33.12
C THR A 435 -2.08 -14.16 33.40
N LEU A 436 -2.53 -14.18 34.65
CA LEU A 436 -3.55 -13.26 35.15
C LEU A 436 -2.93 -12.00 35.77
N ARG A 437 -1.59 -11.90 35.79
CA ARG A 437 -0.86 -10.78 36.38
C ARG A 437 -0.64 -9.67 35.35
N TYR A 438 -0.92 -8.43 35.76
CA TYR A 438 -0.64 -7.24 34.94
C TYR A 438 0.84 -6.99 34.69
N ARG A 439 1.72 -7.45 35.59
CA ARG A 439 3.17 -7.38 35.44
C ARG A 439 3.72 -8.80 35.36
N LEU A 440 4.40 -9.08 34.26
CA LEU A 440 5.04 -10.36 34.01
C LEU A 440 6.55 -10.13 33.82
N SER A 441 7.36 -10.93 34.51
CA SER A 441 8.74 -11.14 34.07
C SER A 441 8.70 -12.22 32.99
N PHE A 442 8.87 -11.81 31.75
CA PHE A 442 8.72 -12.72 30.61
C PHE A 442 9.78 -13.84 30.68
N PRO A 443 9.37 -15.12 30.71
CA PRO A 443 10.30 -16.21 30.90
C PRO A 443 11.28 -16.31 29.72
N LYS A 444 12.58 -16.39 30.01
CA LYS A 444 13.64 -16.44 29.00
C LYS A 444 14.02 -17.86 28.60
N SER A 445 13.55 -18.85 29.36
CA SER A 445 13.84 -20.27 29.11
C SER A 445 12.68 -21.16 29.52
N LYS A 446 12.67 -22.39 29.01
CA LYS A 446 11.71 -23.42 29.44
C LYS A 446 11.80 -23.68 30.94
N ALA A 447 13.00 -23.71 31.52
CA ALA A 447 13.18 -23.95 32.96
C ALA A 447 12.54 -22.84 33.81
N GLU A 448 12.69 -21.58 33.40
CA GLU A 448 12.05 -20.45 34.07
C GLU A 448 10.53 -20.49 33.91
N LEU A 449 10.03 -20.81 32.73
CA LEU A 449 8.59 -20.98 32.47
C LEU A 449 7.99 -22.08 33.35
N LEU A 450 8.67 -23.23 33.49
CA LEU A 450 8.23 -24.33 34.36
C LEU A 450 8.19 -23.90 35.84
N SER A 451 9.21 -23.16 36.30
CA SER A 451 9.24 -22.59 37.64
C SER A 451 8.05 -21.65 37.89
N GLN A 452 7.71 -20.81 36.91
CA GLN A 452 6.56 -19.91 36.99
C GLN A 452 5.21 -20.66 36.96
N LEU A 453 5.11 -21.77 36.23
CA LEU A 453 3.94 -22.66 36.29
C LEU A 453 3.80 -23.30 37.68
N ASP A 454 4.89 -23.77 38.27
CA ASP A 454 4.89 -24.43 39.58
C ASP A 454 4.56 -23.46 40.72
N MET A 455 4.95 -22.20 40.57
CA MET A 455 4.57 -21.11 41.47
C MET A 455 3.14 -20.58 41.24
N GLY A 456 2.42 -21.07 40.22
CA GLY A 456 1.07 -20.60 39.89
C GLY A 456 1.02 -19.15 39.41
N THR A 457 2.10 -18.66 38.78
CA THR A 457 2.15 -17.29 38.21
C THR A 457 1.87 -17.30 36.70
N LEU A 458 2.15 -18.43 36.04
CA LEU A 458 1.71 -18.77 34.70
C LEU A 458 0.73 -19.94 34.76
N PHE A 459 -0.07 -20.05 33.71
CA PHE A 459 -1.00 -21.16 33.48
C PHE A 459 -0.91 -21.62 32.03
N THR A 460 -1.35 -22.85 31.75
CA THR A 460 -1.56 -23.27 30.36
C THR A 460 -2.69 -22.45 29.75
N PHE A 461 -2.57 -22.06 28.48
CA PHE A 461 -3.52 -21.12 27.88
C PHE A 461 -4.97 -21.64 27.93
N ARG A 462 -5.90 -20.75 28.31
CA ARG A 462 -7.34 -21.02 28.46
C ARG A 462 -7.70 -22.22 29.34
N TYR A 463 -6.85 -22.61 30.28
CA TYR A 463 -7.07 -23.82 31.11
C TYR A 463 -8.44 -23.84 31.84
N HIS A 464 -8.98 -22.66 32.17
CA HIS A 464 -10.21 -22.47 32.94
C HIS A 464 -11.46 -22.16 32.08
N VAL A 465 -11.30 -21.88 30.79
CA VAL A 465 -12.41 -21.49 29.88
C VAL A 465 -12.61 -22.49 28.75
N TRP A 466 -11.51 -22.95 28.16
CA TRP A 466 -11.52 -23.76 26.93
C TRP A 466 -10.43 -24.83 26.96
N THR A 467 -10.49 -25.71 27.97
CA THR A 467 -9.48 -26.75 28.19
C THR A 467 -9.33 -27.68 26.98
N LYS A 468 -10.45 -28.05 26.33
CA LYS A 468 -10.45 -28.93 25.15
C LYS A 468 -9.63 -28.36 23.99
N GLY A 469 -9.64 -27.04 23.79
CA GLY A 469 -8.93 -26.41 22.68
C GLY A 469 -7.41 -26.54 22.72
N HIS A 470 -6.83 -26.86 23.88
CA HIS A 470 -5.38 -27.04 24.00
C HIS A 470 -4.97 -28.37 24.65
N ALA A 471 -5.92 -29.16 25.15
CA ALA A 471 -5.67 -30.45 25.79
C ALA A 471 -4.81 -31.41 24.95
N PRO A 472 -5.01 -31.54 23.62
CA PRO A 472 -4.19 -32.43 22.79
C PRO A 472 -2.70 -32.09 22.77
N THR A 473 -2.33 -30.84 23.09
CA THR A 473 -0.93 -30.43 23.30
C THR A 473 -0.24 -31.30 24.37
N ASN A 474 -0.98 -31.90 25.31
CA ASN A 474 -0.46 -32.72 26.40
C ASN A 474 0.66 -32.01 27.18
N PHE A 475 0.28 -30.96 27.90
CA PHE A 475 1.23 -30.15 28.67
C PHE A 475 2.02 -30.96 29.71
N ALA A 476 1.44 -32.04 30.27
CA ALA A 476 2.16 -32.93 31.18
C ALA A 476 3.37 -33.59 30.51
N LYS A 477 3.19 -34.12 29.29
CA LYS A 477 4.28 -34.64 28.46
C LYS A 477 5.22 -33.52 28.01
N TRP A 478 4.68 -32.35 27.64
CA TRP A 478 5.50 -31.21 27.24
C TRP A 478 6.51 -30.81 28.32
N ARG A 479 6.11 -30.78 29.59
CA ARG A 479 6.98 -30.33 30.70
C ARG A 479 8.32 -31.08 30.74
N THR A 480 8.31 -32.39 30.53
CA THR A 480 9.49 -33.25 30.61
C THR A 480 10.16 -33.51 29.26
N ALA A 481 9.50 -33.19 28.14
CA ALA A 481 10.03 -33.42 26.81
C ALA A 481 11.28 -32.56 26.52
N THR A 482 12.35 -33.20 26.06
CA THR A 482 13.57 -32.53 25.54
C THR A 482 13.63 -32.52 24.02
N THR A 483 12.79 -33.31 23.36
CA THR A 483 12.63 -33.40 21.90
C THR A 483 11.15 -33.22 21.50
N PRO A 484 10.87 -32.81 20.25
CA PRO A 484 9.51 -32.77 19.74
C PRO A 484 8.83 -34.13 19.83
N TYR A 485 7.52 -34.15 20.08
CA TYR A 485 6.72 -35.37 20.13
C TYR A 485 5.43 -35.21 19.33
N ARG A 486 4.88 -36.34 18.89
CA ARG A 486 3.61 -36.36 18.16
C ARG A 486 2.44 -35.99 19.09
N VAL A 487 1.67 -35.01 18.65
CA VAL A 487 0.34 -34.66 19.17
C VAL A 487 -0.70 -35.43 18.34
N GLN A 488 -1.69 -36.03 18.99
CA GLN A 488 -2.85 -36.61 18.31
C GLN A 488 -3.92 -35.52 18.21
N TRP A 489 -4.46 -35.27 17.02
CA TRP A 489 -5.57 -34.33 16.86
C TRP A 489 -6.82 -34.86 17.58
N GLU A 490 -7.61 -33.95 18.15
CA GLU A 490 -8.92 -34.23 18.73
C GLU A 490 -9.89 -33.11 18.32
N ALA A 491 -11.20 -33.37 18.42
CA ALA A 491 -12.21 -32.36 18.18
C ALA A 491 -12.00 -31.13 19.09
N ASP A 492 -12.37 -29.95 18.59
CA ASP A 492 -12.19 -28.65 19.26
C ASP A 492 -10.75 -28.13 19.37
N PHE A 493 -9.74 -28.88 18.88
CA PHE A 493 -8.34 -28.48 19.00
C PHE A 493 -8.01 -27.18 18.26
N GLU A 494 -7.43 -26.22 18.98
CA GLU A 494 -7.16 -24.85 18.52
C GLU A 494 -5.71 -24.39 18.80
N PRO A 495 -4.68 -25.13 18.35
CA PRO A 495 -3.28 -24.80 18.61
C PRO A 495 -2.79 -23.56 17.86
N TYR A 496 -1.64 -23.05 18.32
CA TYR A 496 -0.78 -22.17 17.54
C TYR A 496 0.22 -23.02 16.78
N VAL A 497 0.30 -22.86 15.46
CA VAL A 497 0.98 -23.83 14.59
C VAL A 497 1.93 -23.17 13.61
N MET A 498 3.08 -23.83 13.40
CA MET A 498 3.90 -23.60 12.23
C MET A 498 3.53 -24.62 11.15
N VAL A 499 3.21 -24.13 9.96
CA VAL A 499 2.81 -24.93 8.79
C VAL A 499 3.60 -24.48 7.56
N ARG A 500 3.57 -25.29 6.50
CA ARG A 500 4.07 -24.86 5.18
C ARG A 500 3.18 -23.77 4.61
N ARG A 501 3.76 -22.89 3.79
CA ARG A 501 3.02 -21.84 3.07
C ARG A 501 1.86 -22.38 2.24
N ALA A 502 2.01 -23.57 1.65
CA ALA A 502 0.99 -24.22 0.83
C ALA A 502 -0.18 -24.84 1.63
N SER A 503 -0.32 -24.54 2.92
CA SER A 503 -1.46 -25.01 3.73
C SER A 503 -2.78 -24.41 3.27
N PRO A 504 -3.93 -25.06 3.56
CA PRO A 504 -5.25 -24.52 3.27
C PRO A 504 -5.47 -23.12 3.88
N GLU A 505 -6.30 -22.33 3.20
CA GLU A 505 -6.82 -21.07 3.71
C GLU A 505 -7.85 -21.32 4.83
N TYR A 506 -8.06 -20.32 5.68
CA TYR A 506 -9.15 -20.36 6.65
C TYR A 506 -10.51 -20.21 5.94
N ASP A 507 -11.51 -20.97 6.37
CA ASP A 507 -12.87 -20.88 5.83
C ASP A 507 -13.51 -19.53 6.20
N ARG A 508 -13.78 -18.72 5.17
CA ARG A 508 -14.31 -17.36 5.30
C ARG A 508 -15.76 -17.28 5.79
N ARG A 509 -16.49 -18.41 5.84
CA ARG A 509 -17.85 -18.46 6.42
C ARG A 509 -17.84 -18.20 7.92
N PHE A 510 -16.74 -18.49 8.61
CA PHE A 510 -16.56 -18.17 10.02
C PHE A 510 -16.08 -16.72 10.17
N VAL A 511 -17.00 -15.86 10.60
CA VAL A 511 -16.77 -14.47 10.97
C VAL A 511 -16.98 -14.27 12.47
N GLY A 512 -16.34 -13.27 13.06
CA GLY A 512 -16.41 -13.04 14.50
C GLY A 512 -15.73 -14.14 15.33
N PHE A 513 -16.35 -14.52 16.44
CA PHE A 513 -15.79 -15.45 17.42
C PHE A 513 -16.34 -16.87 17.26
N GLY A 514 -15.45 -17.86 17.44
CA GLY A 514 -15.79 -19.29 17.46
C GLY A 514 -15.55 -20.00 16.13
N TRP A 515 -15.17 -21.28 16.22
CA TRP A 515 -14.94 -22.23 15.11
C TRP A 515 -13.94 -21.82 14.01
N ASN A 516 -13.36 -20.62 14.08
CA ASN A 516 -12.46 -20.08 13.07
C ASN A 516 -11.15 -20.90 12.93
N LYS A 517 -10.36 -21.04 14.01
CA LYS A 517 -9.14 -21.85 14.03
C LYS A 517 -9.43 -23.34 14.09
N VAL A 518 -10.46 -23.76 14.83
CA VAL A 518 -10.85 -25.18 14.95
C VAL A 518 -11.13 -25.78 13.57
N ALA A 519 -11.91 -25.10 12.72
CA ALA A 519 -12.19 -25.58 11.37
C ALA A 519 -10.93 -25.68 10.50
N HIS A 520 -10.02 -24.71 10.60
CA HIS A 520 -8.74 -24.73 9.87
C HIS A 520 -7.84 -25.89 10.30
N ILE A 521 -7.74 -26.13 11.61
CA ILE A 521 -6.92 -27.23 12.16
C ILE A 521 -7.52 -28.60 11.81
N MET A 522 -8.85 -28.72 11.79
CA MET A 522 -9.53 -29.92 11.31
C MET A 522 -9.24 -30.18 9.83
N GLU A 523 -9.23 -29.15 8.99
CA GLU A 523 -8.87 -29.29 7.57
C GLU A 523 -7.39 -29.67 7.40
N LEU A 524 -6.50 -29.10 8.21
CA LEU A 524 -5.08 -29.45 8.22
C LEU A 524 -4.81 -30.92 8.58
N ASP A 525 -5.55 -31.48 9.53
CA ASP A 525 -5.41 -32.90 9.93
C ASP A 525 -5.94 -33.85 8.85
N ALA A 526 -6.97 -33.44 8.10
CA ALA A 526 -7.56 -34.23 7.03
C ALA A 526 -6.70 -34.36 5.74
N GLN A 527 -5.65 -33.53 5.59
CA GLN A 527 -4.79 -33.44 4.38
C GLN A 527 -3.44 -34.14 4.53
#